data_AF-A0A3M2AGS2-F1
#
_entry.id   AF-A0A3M2AGS2-F1
#
_cell.length_a   1.000
_cell.length_b   1.000
_cell.length_c   1.000
_cell.angle_alpha   90.00
_cell.angle_beta   90.00
_cell.angle_gamma   90.00
#
_symmetry.space_group_name_H-M   'P 1'
#
loop_
_entity.id
_entity.type
_entity.pdbx_description
1 polymer ?
#
loop_
_entity_poly.entity_id
_entity_poly.type
_entity_poly.pdbx_seq_one_letter_code
_entity_poly.pdbx_strand_id
1 'polypeptide(L)'
;MNLLERIEELIALQEKLVNILLMSGSTKLNLPPRYAFEVLYSNLELLNLLAEAFRMLEFIEEDYGKESFISLGSEALSWMGIVLPAIEESCPIFLSGIGYIREPTEDINRLCKRIESLSERWSPSAVNQIVKELEDLSKLLRYYISLAIRSYESLA
;
A
#
# COMPACT_ATOMS: atom_id res chain seq x y z
N MET A 1 -15.34 4.31 14.43
CA MET A 1 -14.32 4.72 13.45
C MET A 1 -14.79 4.23 12.10
N ASN A 2 -15.05 5.17 11.19
CA ASN A 2 -15.49 4.90 9.82
C ASN A 2 -14.31 4.33 9.01
N LEU A 3 -14.59 3.53 7.98
CA LEU A 3 -13.58 2.97 7.07
C LEU A 3 -12.73 4.08 6.42
N LEU A 4 -13.36 5.18 6.04
CA LEU A 4 -12.69 6.34 5.43
C LEU A 4 -11.69 6.98 6.41
N GLU A 5 -12.12 7.25 7.65
CA GLU A 5 -11.26 7.82 8.69
C GLU A 5 -10.02 6.97 8.91
N ARG A 6 -10.16 5.63 8.90
CA ARG A 6 -9.03 4.72 9.07
C ARG A 6 -8.06 4.75 7.88
N ILE A 7 -8.57 4.87 6.66
CA ILE A 7 -7.73 5.04 5.46
C ILE A 7 -6.94 6.34 5.56
N GLU A 8 -7.60 7.45 5.90
CA GLU A 8 -6.97 8.76 6.06
C GLU A 8 -5.89 8.75 7.16
N GLU A 9 -6.16 8.11 8.31
CA GLU A 9 -5.16 7.92 9.36
C GLU A 9 -3.91 7.20 8.87
N LEU A 10 -4.09 6.11 8.12
CA LEU A 10 -2.99 5.30 7.58
C LEU A 10 -2.20 6.08 6.52
N ILE A 11 -2.88 6.83 5.65
CA ILE A 11 -2.25 7.74 4.68
C ILE A 11 -1.41 8.80 5.42
N ALA A 12 -1.96 9.44 6.45
CA ALA A 12 -1.24 10.44 7.22
C ALA A 12 -0.01 9.87 7.94
N LEU A 13 -0.04 8.59 8.33
CA LEU A 13 1.14 7.89 8.86
C LEU A 13 2.20 7.67 7.77
N GLN A 14 1.80 7.26 6.57
CA GLN A 14 2.72 7.12 5.44
C GLN A 14 3.34 8.47 5.06
N GLU A 15 2.54 9.53 4.97
CA GLU A 15 3.01 10.89 4.66
C GLU A 15 4.07 11.34 5.67
N LYS A 16 3.83 11.14 6.98
CA LYS A 16 4.81 11.45 8.02
C LYS A 16 6.12 10.70 7.83
N LEU A 17 6.07 9.42 7.48
CA LEU A 17 7.27 8.62 7.22
C LEU A 17 8.04 9.12 5.99
N VAL A 18 7.34 9.48 4.92
CA VAL A 18 7.97 10.04 3.72
C VAL A 18 8.57 11.42 4.01
N ASN A 19 7.90 12.26 4.79
CA ASN A 19 8.45 13.54 5.22
C ASN A 19 9.74 13.36 6.04
N ILE A 20 9.79 12.37 6.95
CA ILE A 20 11.01 12.03 7.69
C ILE A 20 12.14 11.60 6.74
N LEU A 21 11.84 10.75 5.75
CA LEU A 21 12.78 10.34 4.70
C LEU A 21 13.36 11.56 3.97
N LEU A 22 12.48 12.41 3.42
CA LEU A 22 12.89 13.60 2.66
C LEU A 22 13.73 14.56 3.49
N MET A 23 13.34 14.82 4.75
CA MET A 23 14.08 15.69 5.66
C MET A 23 15.46 15.14 6.03
N SER A 24 15.60 13.81 6.08
CA SER A 24 16.89 13.17 6.38
C SER A 24 17.88 13.21 5.20
N GLY A 25 17.41 13.55 3.99
CA GLY A 25 18.21 13.42 2.76
C GLY A 25 18.56 11.98 2.39
N SER A 26 17.96 10.99 3.07
CA SER A 26 18.14 9.56 2.84
C SER A 26 17.02 9.02 1.96
N THR A 27 17.32 8.00 1.17
CA THR A 27 16.32 7.17 0.47
C THR A 27 15.88 5.96 1.29
N LYS A 28 16.44 5.80 2.49
CA LYS A 28 16.31 4.62 3.34
C LYS A 28 15.88 5.00 4.74
N LEU A 29 14.95 4.22 5.29
CA LEU A 29 14.53 4.28 6.67
C LEU A 29 15.45 3.37 7.50
N ASN A 30 16.10 3.93 8.51
CA ASN A 30 16.82 3.19 9.54
C ASN A 30 15.91 2.99 10.75
N LEU A 31 15.01 2.00 10.65
CA LEU A 31 14.08 1.64 11.71
C LEU A 31 14.54 0.35 12.38
N PRO A 32 14.39 0.23 13.71
CA PRO A 32 14.46 -1.07 14.36
C PRO A 32 13.48 -2.07 13.70
N PRO A 33 13.83 -3.36 13.53
CA PRO A 33 13.02 -4.33 12.80
C PRO A 33 11.55 -4.40 13.25
N ARG A 34 11.30 -4.28 14.56
CA ARG A 34 9.94 -4.20 15.11
C ARG A 34 9.11 -3.08 14.46
N TYR A 35 9.65 -1.87 14.37
CA TYR A 35 8.95 -0.74 13.77
C TYR A 35 8.81 -0.89 12.26
N ALA A 36 9.80 -1.49 11.60
CA ALA A 36 9.67 -1.84 10.19
C ALA A 36 8.47 -2.78 9.94
N PHE A 37 8.31 -3.82 10.76
CA PHE A 37 7.13 -4.70 10.68
C PHE A 37 5.81 -3.97 10.96
N GLU A 38 5.76 -3.06 11.95
CA GLU A 38 4.57 -2.25 12.23
C GLU A 38 4.16 -1.39 11.03
N VAL A 39 5.13 -0.80 10.32
CA VAL A 39 4.84 -0.05 9.09
C VAL A 39 4.36 -0.97 7.98
N LEU A 40 4.98 -2.15 7.80
CA LEU A 40 4.55 -3.13 6.80
C LEU A 40 3.13 -3.63 7.04
N TYR A 41 2.77 -3.90 8.29
CA TYR A 41 1.40 -4.28 8.66
C TYR A 41 0.40 -3.15 8.44
N SER A 42 0.78 -1.89 8.71
CA SER A 42 -0.06 -0.72 8.40
C SER A 42 -0.32 -0.60 6.90
N ASN A 43 0.68 -0.81 6.05
CA ASN A 43 0.50 -0.82 4.59
C ASN A 43 -0.37 -2.00 4.13
N LEU A 44 -0.22 -3.17 4.75
CA LEU A 44 -1.09 -4.32 4.47
C LEU A 44 -2.55 -4.04 4.85
N GLU A 45 -2.78 -3.42 6.01
CA GLU A 45 -4.10 -2.98 6.46
C GLU A 45 -4.71 -2.01 5.43
N LEU A 46 -3.95 -1.00 5.01
CA LEU A 46 -4.37 -0.02 4.02
C LEU A 46 -4.82 -0.66 2.70
N LEU A 47 -4.07 -1.62 2.15
CA LEU A 47 -4.48 -2.34 0.93
C LEU A 47 -5.81 -3.07 1.08
N ASN A 48 -6.06 -3.68 2.24
CA ASN A 48 -7.32 -4.37 2.50
C ASN A 48 -8.50 -3.39 2.59
N LEU A 49 -8.29 -2.27 3.29
CA LEU A 49 -9.31 -1.22 3.41
C LEU A 49 -9.60 -0.54 2.08
N LEU A 50 -8.58 -0.31 1.25
CA LEU A 50 -8.78 0.17 -0.12
C LEU A 50 -9.59 -0.85 -0.92
N ALA A 51 -9.26 -2.15 -0.88
CA ALA A 51 -10.04 -3.15 -1.61
C ALA A 51 -11.52 -3.17 -1.17
N GLU A 52 -11.81 -2.98 0.12
CA GLU A 52 -13.16 -2.83 0.64
C GLU A 52 -13.83 -1.54 0.16
N ALA A 53 -13.12 -0.40 0.24
CA ALA A 53 -13.59 0.89 -0.28
C ALA A 53 -13.99 0.81 -1.76
N PHE A 54 -13.13 0.20 -2.59
CA PHE A 54 -13.36 0.03 -4.02
C PHE A 54 -14.48 -0.98 -4.32
N ARG A 55 -14.86 -1.88 -3.40
CA ARG A 55 -16.10 -2.66 -3.54
C ARG A 55 -17.34 -1.81 -3.25
N MET A 56 -17.24 -0.91 -2.28
CA MET A 56 -18.36 -0.06 -1.88
C MET A 56 -18.70 1.01 -2.93
N LEU A 57 -17.74 1.37 -3.75
CA LEU A 57 -17.84 2.28 -4.89
C LEU A 57 -19.02 2.01 -5.84
N GLU A 58 -19.43 0.75 -6.03
CA GLU A 58 -20.60 0.40 -6.86
C GLU A 58 -21.94 0.86 -6.24
N PHE A 59 -21.98 1.11 -4.93
CA PHE A 59 -23.17 1.53 -4.19
C PHE A 59 -23.22 3.03 -3.93
N ILE A 60 -22.18 3.78 -4.32
CA ILE A 60 -22.15 5.23 -4.19
C ILE A 60 -22.82 5.83 -5.42
N GLU A 61 -23.95 6.50 -5.22
CA GLU A 61 -24.67 7.17 -6.32
C GLU A 61 -23.98 8.49 -6.71
N GLU A 62 -23.42 9.21 -5.73
CA GLU A 62 -22.81 10.52 -5.91
C GLU A 62 -21.39 10.43 -6.52
N ASP A 63 -21.17 11.13 -7.64
CA ASP A 63 -19.88 11.13 -8.32
C ASP A 63 -18.76 11.76 -7.48
N TYR A 64 -19.07 12.78 -6.67
CA TYR A 64 -18.12 13.36 -5.71
C TYR A 64 -17.60 12.33 -4.69
N GLY A 65 -18.48 11.44 -4.22
CA GLY A 65 -18.08 10.35 -3.33
C GLY A 65 -17.11 9.39 -4.00
N LYS A 66 -17.35 9.04 -5.27
CA LYS A 66 -16.46 8.16 -6.05
C LYS A 66 -15.09 8.81 -6.28
N GLU A 67 -15.07 10.08 -6.67
CA GLU A 67 -13.82 10.83 -6.87
C GLU A 67 -12.97 10.88 -5.60
N SER A 68 -13.59 11.08 -4.44
CA SER A 68 -12.89 11.06 -3.15
C SER A 68 -12.19 9.72 -2.89
N PHE A 69 -12.88 8.59 -3.08
CA PHE A 69 -12.28 7.26 -2.92
C PHE A 69 -11.19 6.97 -3.94
N ILE A 70 -11.35 7.42 -5.18
CA ILE A 70 -10.31 7.29 -6.22
C ILE A 70 -9.06 8.08 -5.84
N SER A 71 -9.23 9.32 -5.37
CA SER A 71 -8.14 10.19 -4.92
C SER A 71 -7.37 9.56 -3.76
N LEU A 72 -8.08 9.10 -2.73
CA LEU A 72 -7.47 8.43 -1.58
C LEU A 72 -6.75 7.13 -1.97
N GLY A 73 -7.32 6.36 -2.90
CA GLY A 73 -6.69 5.16 -3.42
C GLY A 73 -5.38 5.45 -4.15
N SER A 74 -5.36 6.47 -5.02
CA SER A 74 -4.14 6.88 -5.71
C SER A 74 -3.08 7.41 -4.74
N GLU A 75 -3.49 8.25 -3.80
CA GLU A 75 -2.59 8.83 -2.80
C GLU A 75 -1.95 7.74 -1.92
N ALA A 76 -2.77 6.83 -1.39
CA ALA A 76 -2.30 5.71 -0.57
C ALA A 76 -1.27 4.82 -1.29
N LEU A 77 -1.52 4.50 -2.57
CA LEU A 77 -0.60 3.69 -3.37
C LEU A 77 0.67 4.47 -3.73
N SER A 78 0.55 5.77 -4.02
CA SER A 78 1.70 6.64 -4.28
C SER A 78 2.65 6.68 -3.08
N TRP A 79 2.11 6.88 -1.88
CA TRP A 79 2.91 6.86 -0.66
C TRP A 79 3.52 5.47 -0.40
N MET A 80 2.74 4.41 -0.61
CA MET A 80 3.23 3.04 -0.48
C MET A 80 4.41 2.73 -1.42
N GLY A 81 4.37 3.26 -2.64
CA GLY A 81 5.44 3.15 -3.62
C GLY A 81 6.76 3.78 -3.18
N ILE A 82 6.72 4.74 -2.25
CA ILE A 82 7.90 5.38 -1.65
C ILE A 82 8.32 4.66 -0.36
N VAL A 83 7.35 4.35 0.51
CA VAL A 83 7.60 3.79 1.84
C VAL A 83 8.16 2.37 1.77
N LEU A 84 7.61 1.50 0.94
CA LEU A 84 8.02 0.08 0.91
C LEU A 84 9.48 -0.10 0.50
N PRO A 85 9.99 0.53 -0.58
CA PRO A 85 11.42 0.44 -0.91
C PRO A 85 12.33 0.99 0.20
N ALA A 86 11.90 2.06 0.88
CA ALA A 86 12.70 2.67 1.93
C ALA A 86 12.83 1.78 3.19
N ILE A 87 11.90 0.86 3.42
CA ILE A 87 11.92 -0.08 4.56
C ILE A 87 12.87 -1.27 4.33
N GLU A 88 13.23 -1.55 3.08
CA GLU A 88 13.94 -2.79 2.70
C GLU A 88 15.25 -3.00 3.46
N GLU A 89 15.99 -1.94 3.81
CA GLU A 89 17.20 -2.09 4.62
C GLU A 89 16.95 -2.50 6.06
N SER A 90 15.83 -2.07 6.64
CA SER A 90 15.44 -2.41 8.01
C SER A 90 14.81 -3.79 8.10
N CYS A 91 14.15 -4.22 7.03
CA CYS A 91 13.53 -5.53 6.93
C CYS A 91 13.56 -5.97 5.46
N PRO A 92 14.58 -6.76 5.06
CA PRO A 92 14.73 -7.18 3.68
C PRO A 92 13.64 -8.21 3.35
N ILE A 93 12.57 -7.72 2.74
CA ILE A 93 11.41 -8.54 2.37
C ILE A 93 11.10 -8.46 0.89
N PHE A 94 11.55 -7.42 0.19
CA PHE A 94 11.17 -7.05 -1.18
C PHE A 94 12.25 -7.41 -2.22
N LEU A 95 13.47 -6.93 -2.07
CA LEU A 95 14.51 -6.94 -3.10
C LEU A 95 15.40 -8.18 -3.04
N SER A 96 15.58 -8.78 -1.86
CA SER A 96 16.34 -10.04 -1.75
C SER A 96 15.50 -11.30 -1.96
N GLY A 97 14.17 -11.22 -1.81
CA GLY A 97 13.25 -12.37 -1.90
C GLY A 97 12.18 -12.33 -3.00
N ILE A 98 11.63 -11.14 -3.35
CA ILE A 98 10.51 -10.99 -4.30
C ILE A 98 11.00 -10.60 -5.70
N GLY A 99 12.02 -9.73 -5.78
CA GLY A 99 12.51 -9.12 -7.03
C GLY A 99 12.96 -10.11 -8.11
N TYR A 100 13.15 -11.39 -7.81
CA TYR A 100 13.41 -12.43 -8.82
C TYR A 100 12.14 -12.95 -9.54
N ILE A 101 10.96 -12.74 -8.97
CA ILE A 101 9.68 -13.30 -9.47
C ILE A 101 8.69 -12.20 -9.85
N ARG A 102 8.67 -11.09 -9.13
CA ARG A 102 7.71 -9.98 -9.31
C ARG A 102 8.25 -8.72 -8.63
N GLU A 103 8.04 -7.54 -9.18
CA GLU A 103 8.44 -6.28 -8.54
C GLU A 103 7.23 -5.59 -7.91
N PRO A 104 7.04 -5.65 -6.57
CA PRO A 104 5.85 -5.08 -5.94
C PRO A 104 5.73 -3.57 -6.15
N THR A 105 6.85 -2.85 -6.27
CA THR A 105 6.86 -1.43 -6.59
C THR A 105 6.29 -1.14 -7.99
N GLU A 106 6.57 -1.99 -8.98
CA GLU A 106 5.96 -1.86 -10.31
C GLU A 106 4.47 -2.18 -10.27
N ASP A 107 4.05 -3.18 -9.51
CA ASP A 107 2.63 -3.49 -9.33
C ASP A 107 1.87 -2.33 -8.67
N ILE A 108 2.45 -1.72 -7.64
CA ILE A 108 1.88 -0.55 -6.97
C ILE A 108 1.74 0.60 -7.96
N ASN A 109 2.79 0.92 -8.72
CA ASN A 109 2.75 1.98 -9.72
C ASN A 109 1.73 1.71 -10.83
N ARG A 110 1.62 0.46 -11.29
CA ARG A 110 0.62 0.06 -12.29
C ARG A 110 -0.79 0.21 -11.75
N LEU A 111 -1.02 -0.22 -10.51
CA LEU A 111 -2.31 -0.16 -9.84
C LEU A 111 -2.73 1.29 -9.55
N CYS A 112 -1.78 2.14 -9.14
CA CYS A 112 -1.97 3.58 -8.96
C CYS A 112 -2.51 4.23 -10.24
N LYS A 113 -1.82 4.03 -11.38
CA LYS A 113 -2.27 4.54 -12.69
C LYS A 113 -3.64 4.02 -13.11
N ARG A 114 -3.96 2.76 -12.78
CA ARG A 114 -5.29 2.19 -13.05
C ARG A 114 -6.37 2.87 -12.21
N ILE A 115 -6.10 3.11 -10.93
CA ILE A 115 -7.01 3.85 -10.06
C ILE A 115 -7.22 5.28 -10.58
N GLU A 116 -6.16 5.99 -10.93
CA GLU A 116 -6.25 7.35 -11.50
C GLU A 116 -7.13 7.38 -12.75
N SER A 117 -6.98 6.38 -13.64
CA SER A 117 -7.78 6.29 -14.87
C SER A 117 -9.29 6.09 -14.64
N LEU A 118 -9.71 5.64 -13.45
CA LEU A 118 -11.13 5.54 -13.12
C LEU A 118 -11.82 6.91 -13.02
N SER A 119 -11.07 7.96 -12.68
CA SER A 119 -11.59 9.33 -12.62
C SER A 119 -11.99 9.84 -14.00
N GLU A 120 -11.23 9.44 -15.03
CA GLU A 120 -11.50 9.80 -16.43
C GLU A 120 -12.55 8.89 -17.07
N ARG A 121 -12.54 7.60 -16.71
CA ARG A 121 -13.41 6.60 -17.34
C ARG A 121 -13.84 5.52 -16.36
N TRP A 122 -14.95 5.79 -15.68
CA TRP A 122 -15.59 4.82 -14.80
C TRP A 122 -15.97 3.52 -15.52
N SER A 123 -15.63 2.38 -14.91
CA SER A 123 -16.07 1.07 -15.36
C SER A 123 -16.16 0.11 -14.16
N PRO A 124 -17.33 -0.49 -13.89
CA PRO A 124 -17.46 -1.52 -12.85
C PRO A 124 -16.50 -2.69 -13.07
N SER A 125 -16.23 -3.05 -14.33
CA SER A 125 -15.26 -4.10 -14.65
C SER A 125 -13.83 -3.72 -14.28
N ALA A 126 -13.46 -2.43 -14.44
CA ALA A 126 -12.14 -1.93 -14.04
C ALA A 126 -12.01 -1.85 -12.52
N VAL A 127 -13.06 -1.41 -11.82
CA VAL A 127 -13.12 -1.42 -10.35
C VAL A 127 -12.92 -2.84 -9.81
N ASN A 128 -13.63 -3.83 -10.35
CA ASN A 128 -13.46 -5.23 -9.95
C ASN A 128 -12.05 -5.77 -10.20
N GLN A 129 -11.39 -5.35 -11.28
CA GLN A 129 -9.98 -5.70 -11.52
C GLN A 129 -9.05 -5.04 -10.48
N ILE A 130 -9.26 -3.76 -10.17
CA ILE A 130 -8.50 -3.04 -9.14
C ILE A 130 -8.63 -3.70 -7.77
N VAL A 131 -9.86 -4.05 -7.36
CA VAL A 131 -10.11 -4.79 -6.11
C VAL A 131 -9.31 -6.09 -6.08
N LYS A 132 -9.37 -6.87 -7.16
CA LYS A 132 -8.62 -8.13 -7.25
C LYS A 132 -7.10 -7.91 -7.17
N GLU A 133 -6.58 -6.91 -7.88
CA GLU A 133 -5.15 -6.58 -7.85
C GLU A 133 -4.69 -6.10 -6.46
N LEU A 134 -5.49 -5.29 -5.76
CA LEU A 134 -5.25 -4.89 -4.36
C LEU A 134 -5.18 -6.11 -3.43
N GLU A 135 -6.13 -7.04 -3.55
CA GLU A 135 -6.16 -8.25 -2.74
C GLU A 135 -4.99 -9.20 -3.05
N ASP A 136 -4.63 -9.35 -4.31
CA ASP A 136 -3.50 -10.18 -4.73
C ASP A 136 -2.18 -9.58 -4.25
N LEU A 137 -2.02 -8.25 -4.29
CA LEU A 137 -0.88 -7.55 -3.70
C LEU A 137 -0.86 -7.73 -2.17
N SER A 138 -2.00 -7.55 -1.50
CA SER A 138 -2.13 -7.76 -0.05
C SER A 138 -1.71 -9.19 0.37
N LYS A 139 -2.20 -10.22 -0.32
CA LYS A 139 -1.81 -11.62 -0.07
C LYS A 139 -0.31 -11.83 -0.27
N LEU A 140 0.26 -11.26 -1.34
CA LEU A 140 1.68 -11.33 -1.63
C LEU A 140 2.50 -10.71 -0.50
N LEU A 141 2.19 -9.47 -0.11
CA LEU A 141 2.89 -8.77 0.97
C LEU A 141 2.78 -9.54 2.29
N ARG A 142 1.59 -10.02 2.64
CA ARG A 142 1.36 -10.82 3.86
C ARG A 142 2.26 -12.05 3.92
N TYR A 143 2.38 -12.76 2.80
CA TYR A 143 3.24 -13.94 2.72
C TYR A 143 4.71 -13.59 3.00
N TYR A 144 5.24 -12.56 2.35
CA TYR A 144 6.65 -12.16 2.54
C TYR A 144 6.93 -11.54 3.90
N ILE A 145 6.02 -10.74 4.45
CA ILE A 145 6.10 -10.25 5.84
C ILE A 145 6.19 -11.45 6.80
N SER A 146 5.38 -12.48 6.59
CA SER A 146 5.40 -13.69 7.42
C SER A 146 6.72 -14.46 7.32
N LEU A 147 7.32 -14.53 6.13
CA LEU A 147 8.63 -15.15 5.94
C LEU A 147 9.73 -14.35 6.65
N ALA A 148 9.72 -13.03 6.52
CA ALA A 148 10.71 -12.16 7.12
C ALA A 148 10.68 -12.20 8.65
N ILE A 149 9.49 -12.25 9.25
CA ILE A 149 9.33 -12.43 10.70
C ILE A 149 9.96 -13.73 11.15
N ARG A 150 9.68 -14.85 10.47
CA ARG A 150 10.27 -16.16 10.81
C ARG A 150 11.79 -16.13 10.72
N SER A 151 12.34 -15.52 9.67
CA SER A 151 13.78 -15.36 9.52
C SER A 151 14.38 -14.52 10.65
N TYR A 152 13.72 -13.42 11.03
CA TYR A 152 14.16 -12.58 12.14
C TYR A 152 14.12 -13.30 13.48
N GLU A 153 13.02 -14.00 13.78
CA GLU A 153 12.86 -14.81 15.01
C GLU A 153 13.85 -15.97 15.07
N SER A 154 14.27 -16.53 13.92
CA SER A 154 15.27 -17.60 13.89
C SER A 154 16.71 -17.14 14.14
N LEU A 155 16.96 -15.83 14.04
CA LEU A 155 18.27 -15.20 14.22
C LEU A 155 18.42 -14.50 15.59
N ALA A 156 17.33 -14.33 16.32
CA ALA A 156 17.27 -13.70 17.65
C ALA A 156 17.39 -14.72 18.78
#